data_AF-A0A1B8SL44-F1
#
_entry.id   AF-A0A1B8SL44-F1
#
_cell.length_a   1.000
_cell.length_b   1.000
_cell.length_c   1.000
_cell.angle_alpha   90.00
_cell.angle_beta   90.00
_cell.angle_gamma   90.00
#
_symmetry.space_group_name_H-M   'P 1'
#
loop_
_entity.id
_entity.type
_entity.pdbx_description
1 polymer ?
#
loop_
_entity_poly.entity_id
_entity_poly.type
_entity_poly.pdbx_seq_one_letter_code
_entity_poly.pdbx_strand_id
1 'polypeptide(L)'
;MTTVIDRQIIKVTRHNGIAGQIAYDVDVRYRYDSADNDFGSDSDLLKVSFIGSVYGGPVVMVSPGGAQTFVDDPAQYGEFSPRWIRRFYGIET
;
A
#
# COMPACT_ATOMS: atom_id res chain seq x y z
N MET A 1 1.37 -22.42 -7.11
CA MET A 1 1.27 -21.33 -6.11
C MET A 1 1.91 -20.11 -6.75
N THR A 2 1.16 -19.03 -6.92
CA THR A 2 1.65 -17.78 -7.52
C THR A 2 2.30 -16.94 -6.43
N THR A 3 3.60 -16.68 -6.53
CA THR A 3 4.36 -15.94 -5.52
C THR A 3 4.61 -14.52 -6.02
N VAL A 4 4.33 -13.50 -5.19
CA VAL A 4 4.76 -12.12 -5.50
C VAL A 4 6.29 -12.05 -5.42
N ILE A 5 6.93 -11.70 -6.53
CA ILE A 5 8.39 -11.53 -6.60
C ILE A 5 8.85 -10.09 -6.52
N ASP A 6 7.99 -9.15 -6.90
CA ASP A 6 8.33 -7.74 -6.93
C ASP A 6 7.08 -6.88 -6.65
N ARG A 7 7.32 -5.76 -5.97
CA ARG A 7 6.30 -4.76 -5.61
C ARG A 7 6.84 -3.39 -5.98
N GLN A 8 6.10 -2.66 -6.78
CA GLN A 8 6.48 -1.32 -7.21
C GLN A 8 5.37 -0.33 -6.91
N ILE A 9 5.70 0.73 -6.16
CA ILE A 9 4.80 1.89 -6.03
C ILE A 9 4.93 2.75 -7.29
N ILE A 10 3.84 2.87 -8.04
CA ILE A 10 3.75 3.71 -9.24
C ILE A 10 3.46 5.15 -8.84
N LYS A 11 2.54 5.34 -7.89
CA LYS A 11 2.08 6.66 -7.47
C LYS A 11 1.64 6.65 -6.01
N VAL A 12 1.91 7.73 -5.31
CA VAL A 12 1.34 8.05 -3.99
C VAL A 12 0.75 9.45 -4.06
N THR A 13 -0.54 9.60 -3.77
CA THR A 13 -1.22 10.89 -3.74
C THR A 13 -1.70 11.17 -2.33
N ARG A 14 -1.38 12.34 -1.78
CA ARG A 14 -1.83 12.74 -0.44
C ARG A 14 -3.15 13.48 -0.52
N HIS A 15 -4.05 13.17 0.41
CA HIS A 15 -5.29 13.87 0.66
C HIS A 15 -5.34 14.33 2.12
N ASN A 16 -5.89 15.52 2.34
CA ASN A 16 -6.14 16.03 3.69
C ASN A 16 -7.61 15.78 4.03
N GLY A 17 -7.85 15.20 5.20
CA GLY A 17 -9.18 15.05 5.78
C GLY A 17 -9.48 16.13 6.80
N ILE A 18 -10.50 15.88 7.63
CA ILE A 18 -10.91 16.76 8.71
C ILE A 18 -10.14 16.40 9.99
N ALA A 19 -9.87 17.39 10.85
CA ALA A 19 -9.32 17.18 12.20
C ALA A 19 -8.00 16.38 12.23
N GLY A 20 -7.07 16.67 11.32
CA GLY A 20 -5.76 16.02 11.28
C GLY A 20 -5.76 14.63 10.64
N GLN A 21 -6.90 14.16 10.11
CA GLN A 21 -6.93 12.99 9.25
C GLN A 21 -6.14 13.26 7.96
N ILE A 22 -5.37 12.27 7.53
CA ILE A 22 -4.67 12.25 6.25
C ILE A 22 -4.93 10.93 5.55
N ALA A 23 -4.98 10.96 4.22
CA ALA A 23 -5.09 9.77 3.41
C ALA A 23 -4.03 9.74 2.30
N TYR A 24 -3.58 8.55 1.94
CA TYR A 24 -2.69 8.30 0.83
C TYR A 24 -3.33 7.31 -0.14
N ASP A 25 -3.62 7.76 -1.35
CA ASP A 25 -4.02 6.88 -2.45
C ASP A 25 -2.76 6.35 -3.12
N VAL A 26 -2.66 5.03 -3.23
CA VAL A 26 -1.46 4.32 -3.68
C VAL A 26 -1.81 3.42 -4.85
N ASP A 27 -1.12 3.65 -5.96
CA ASP A 27 -1.11 2.75 -7.10
C ASP A 27 0.12 1.83 -6.95
N VAL A 28 -0.09 0.55 -6.65
CA VAL A 28 0.96 -0.45 -6.49
C VAL A 28 0.85 -1.51 -7.59
N ARG A 29 1.99 -1.85 -8.21
CA ARG A 29 2.10 -2.94 -9.16
C ARG A 29 2.72 -4.15 -8.47
N TYR A 30 2.07 -5.29 -8.56
CA TYR A 30 2.60 -6.57 -8.13
C TYR A 30 3.08 -7.34 -9.36
N ARG A 31 4.26 -7.94 -9.29
CA ARG A 31 4.70 -8.95 -10.25
C ARG A 31 4.75 -10.30 -9.56
N TYR A 32 4.35 -11.32 -10.30
CA TYR A 32 4.32 -12.68 -9.79
C TYR A 32 5.30 -13.58 -10.54
N ASP A 33 5.86 -14.55 -9.82
CA ASP A 33 6.53 -15.69 -10.42
C ASP A 33 5.46 -16.66 -10.91
N SER A 34 5.25 -16.67 -12.21
CA SER A 34 4.45 -17.69 -12.87
C SER A 34 5.42 -18.76 -13.36
N ALA A 35 5.47 -19.91 -12.67
CA ALA A 35 6.30 -21.04 -13.08
C ALA A 35 5.94 -21.61 -14.48
N ASP A 36 4.80 -21.21 -15.05
CA ASP A 36 4.45 -21.44 -16.46
C ASP A 36 4.93 -20.28 -17.34
N ASN A 37 6.20 -20.37 -17.75
CA ASN A 37 6.87 -19.46 -18.67
C ASN A 37 6.39 -19.63 -20.13
N ASP A 38 5.10 -19.39 -20.42
CA ASP A 38 4.63 -19.27 -21.81
C ASP A 38 3.53 -18.22 -22.03
N PHE A 39 3.00 -17.60 -20.97
CA PHE A 39 2.14 -16.42 -21.06
C PHE A 39 2.71 -15.34 -20.14
N GLY A 40 2.94 -14.15 -20.69
CA GLY A 40 3.79 -13.10 -20.12
C GLY A 40 3.54 -12.79 -18.65
N SER A 41 4.61 -12.39 -17.95
CA SER A 41 4.63 -11.90 -16.56
C SER A 41 3.36 -11.11 -16.22
N ASP A 42 2.39 -11.76 -15.59
CA ASP A 42 1.17 -11.09 -15.14
C ASP A 42 1.58 -10.06 -14.08
N SER A 43 1.21 -8.81 -14.34
CA SER A 43 1.42 -7.73 -13.40
C SER A 43 0.10 -7.05 -13.10
N ASP A 44 -0.32 -7.09 -11.85
CA ASP A 44 -1.57 -6.47 -11.42
C ASP A 44 -1.30 -5.07 -10.89
N LEU A 45 -2.09 -4.10 -11.35
CA LEU A 45 -2.15 -2.78 -10.74
C LEU A 45 -3.28 -2.75 -9.71
N LEU A 46 -2.92 -2.55 -8.45
CA LEU A 46 -3.86 -2.40 -7.35
C LEU A 46 -3.88 -0.95 -6.87
N LYS A 47 -5.09 -0.42 -6.65
CA LYS A 47 -5.32 0.91 -6.10
C LYS A 47 -5.85 0.77 -4.68
N VAL A 48 -5.10 1.24 -3.68
CA VAL A 48 -5.54 1.22 -2.29
C VAL A 48 -5.42 2.59 -1.66
N SER A 49 -6.25 2.87 -0.67
CA SER A 49 -6.14 4.10 0.13
C SER A 49 -5.73 3.75 1.56
N PHE A 50 -4.72 4.42 2.09
CA PHE A 50 -4.39 4.35 3.51
C PHE A 50 -4.92 5.59 4.21
N ILE A 51 -5.67 5.43 5.29
CA ILE A 51 -6.25 6.52 6.06
C ILE A 51 -5.69 6.46 7.48
N GLY A 52 -5.19 7.59 7.96
CA GLY A 52 -4.61 7.72 9.29
C GLY A 52 -4.70 9.15 9.79
N SER A 53 -3.91 9.46 10.83
CA SER A 53 -3.90 10.76 11.48
C SER A 53 -2.47 11.27 11.65
N VAL A 54 -2.28 12.58 11.54
CA VAL A 54 -1.00 13.24 11.86
C VAL A 54 -0.62 13.13 13.34
N TYR A 55 -1.58 12.76 14.20
CA TYR A 55 -1.37 12.54 15.64
C TYR A 55 -1.03 11.07 15.98
N GLY A 56 -0.84 10.22 14.96
CA GLY A 56 -0.66 8.77 15.14
C GLY A 56 -1.96 8.01 15.35
N GLY A 57 -1.86 6.76 15.78
CA GLY A 57 -2.99 5.85 15.97
C GLY A 57 -3.16 4.84 14.84
N PRO A 58 -4.33 4.20 14.73
CA PRO A 58 -4.56 3.16 13.74
C PRO A 58 -4.50 3.73 12.31
N VAL A 59 -3.97 2.92 11.39
CA VAL A 59 -4.05 3.15 9.95
C VAL A 59 -5.00 2.12 9.36
N VAL A 60 -5.92 2.57 8.52
CA VAL A 60 -6.87 1.71 7.80
C VAL A 60 -6.47 1.68 6.33
N MET A 61 -6.33 0.48 5.78
CA MET A 61 -6.21 0.26 4.34
C MET A 61 -7.60 0.00 3.76
N VAL A 62 -7.94 0.71 2.68
CA VAL A 62 -9.17 0.56 1.92
C VAL A 62 -8.82 -0.01 0.55
N SER A 63 -9.36 -1.20 0.26
CA SER A 63 -9.23 -1.87 -1.04
C SER A 63 -10.08 -1.19 -2.13
N PRO A 64 -9.86 -1.45 -3.43
CA PRO A 64 -10.65 -0.86 -4.50
C PRO A 64 -12.16 -1.10 -4.37
N GLY A 65 -12.56 -2.22 -3.76
CA GLY A 65 -13.97 -2.57 -3.50
C GLY A 65 -14.56 -1.92 -2.25
N GLY A 66 -13.82 -1.05 -1.56
CA GLY A 66 -14.25 -0.37 -0.34
C GLY A 66 -14.09 -1.18 0.95
N ALA A 67 -13.59 -2.42 0.88
CA ALA A 67 -13.31 -3.22 2.07
C ALA A 67 -12.20 -2.56 2.89
N GLN A 68 -12.40 -2.44 4.20
CA GLN A 68 -11.50 -1.78 5.13
C GLN A 68 -10.79 -2.79 6.02
N THR A 69 -9.48 -2.68 6.11
CA THR A 69 -8.63 -3.54 6.93
C THR A 69 -7.71 -2.67 7.77
N PHE A 70 -7.66 -2.91 9.08
CA PHE A 70 -6.67 -2.26 9.93
C PHE A 70 -5.27 -2.78 9.60
N VAL A 71 -4.31 -1.87 9.50
CA VAL A 71 -2.90 -2.23 9.39
C VAL A 71 -2.43 -2.69 10.77
N ASP A 72 -1.91 -3.91 10.83
CA ASP A 72 -1.31 -4.45 12.04
C ASP A 72 -0.01 -3.71 12.39
N ASP A 73 0.10 -3.29 13.65
CA ASP A 73 1.22 -2.53 14.20
C ASP A 73 1.77 -1.44 13.24
N PRO A 74 1.00 -0.37 12.96
CA PRO A 74 1.39 0.65 11.99
C PRO A 74 2.62 1.45 12.46
N ALA A 75 2.95 1.41 13.75
CA ALA A 75 4.08 2.14 14.32
C ALA A 75 5.43 1.59 13.84
N GLN A 76 5.50 0.30 13.47
CA GLN A 76 6.75 -0.33 12.99
C GLN A 76 7.32 0.34 11.73
N TYR A 77 6.47 1.00 10.93
CA TYR A 77 6.88 1.69 9.70
C TYR A 77 7.24 3.17 9.91
N GLY A 78 7.09 3.69 11.14
CA GLY A 78 7.42 5.05 11.55
C GLY A 78 6.24 6.03 11.46
N GLU A 79 6.52 7.31 11.19
CA GLU A 79 5.50 8.36 11.05
C GLU A 79 4.71 8.20 9.75
N PHE A 80 3.38 8.28 9.83
CA PHE A 80 2.48 8.10 8.69
C PHE A 80 2.70 9.17 7.60
N SER A 81 3.40 8.77 6.54
CA SER A 81 3.98 9.63 5.51
C SER A 81 4.17 8.84 4.20
N PRO A 82 4.54 9.45 3.06
CA PRO A 82 4.87 8.68 1.86
C PRO A 82 6.01 7.65 2.07
N ARG A 83 6.91 7.92 3.02
CA ARG A 83 7.99 6.99 3.39
C ARG A 83 7.45 5.77 4.15
N TRP A 84 6.48 5.98 5.03
CA TRP A 84 5.75 4.92 5.70
C TRP A 84 5.13 3.94 4.70
N ILE A 85 4.52 4.45 3.62
CA ILE A 85 3.92 3.62 2.56
C ILE A 85 4.98 2.71 1.92
N ARG A 86 6.17 3.25 1.62
CA ARG A 86 7.27 2.47 1.04
C ARG A 86 7.75 1.36 1.97
N ARG A 87 7.87 1.65 3.27
CA ARG A 87 8.23 0.66 4.30
C ARG A 87 7.17 -0.41 4.47
N PHE A 88 5.89 -0.04 4.47
CA PHE A 88 4.76 -0.99 4.50
C PHE A 88 4.86 -2.02 3.36
N TYR A 89 5.22 -1.57 2.15
CA TYR A 89 5.41 -2.46 1.01
C TYR A 89 6.80 -3.14 0.94
N GLY A 90 7.70 -2.87 1.88
CA GLY A 90 9.07 -3.41 1.89
C GLY A 90 9.96 -2.90 0.76
N ILE A 91 9.64 -1.73 0.18
CA ILE A 91 10.38 -1.11 -0.93
C ILE A 91 11.54 -0.23 -0.42
N GLU A 92 11.45 0.23 0.82
CA GLU A 92 12.49 0.98 1.50
C GLU A 92 12.65 0.42 2.92
N THR A 93 13.86 0.04 3.31
CA THR A 93 14.25 -0.35 4.68
C THR A 93 14.81 0.84 5.43
#